data_AF-A0A523UL87-F1
#
_entry.id   AF-A0A523UL87-F1
#
_cell.length_a   1.000
_cell.length_b   1.000
_cell.length_c   1.000
_cell.angle_alpha   90.00
_cell.angle_beta   90.00
_cell.angle_gamma   90.00
#
_symmetry.space_group_name_H-M   'P 1'
#
loop_
_entity.id
_entity.type
_entity.pdbx_description
1 polymer ?
#
loop_
_entity_poly.entity_id
_entity_poly.type
_entity_poly.pdbx_seq_one_letter_code
_entity_poly.pdbx_strand_id
1 'polypeptide(L)' 'MEAITSAVFNKWAQKNNWMQVNEAASTSGRNYTFVTPSGSLTIVMFDLKGNLLGVGQPQPVAQSVLGSKTR' A
#
# COMPACT_ATOMS: atom_id res chain seq x y z
N MET A 1 -18.95 9.50 12.58
CA MET A 1 -17.68 9.68 11.86
C MET A 1 -17.83 8.89 10.56
N GLU A 2 -17.86 9.55 9.40
CA GLU A 2 -18.07 8.86 8.11
C GLU A 2 -16.84 8.02 7.74
N ALA A 3 -17.06 6.88 7.11
CA ALA A 3 -15.96 6.01 6.68
C ALA A 3 -15.23 6.64 5.48
N ILE A 4 -13.90 6.68 5.54
CA ILE A 4 -13.07 7.08 4.39
C ILE A 4 -13.15 5.96 3.37
N THR A 5 -13.67 6.25 2.17
CA THR A 5 -13.75 5.27 1.09
C THR A 5 -12.48 5.28 0.23
N SER A 6 -12.26 4.20 -0.51
CA SER A 6 -11.16 4.07 -1.48
C SER A 6 -11.20 5.17 -2.54
N ALA A 7 -12.39 5.59 -2.98
CA ALA A 7 -12.53 6.70 -3.92
C ALA A 7 -12.06 8.04 -3.33
N VAL A 8 -12.42 8.33 -2.08
CA VAL A 8 -11.99 9.55 -1.38
C VAL A 8 -10.49 9.52 -1.12
N PHE A 9 -9.96 8.39 -0.64
CA PHE A 9 -8.54 8.23 -0.38
C PHE A 9 -7.71 8.34 -1.66
N ASN A 10 -8.12 7.68 -2.75
CA ASN A 10 -7.36 7.70 -4.00
C ASN A 10 -7.32 9.11 -4.62
N LYS A 11 -8.41 9.88 -4.54
CA LYS A 11 -8.40 11.29 -4.96
C LYS A 11 -7.43 12.12 -4.11
N TRP A 12 -7.42 11.91 -2.79
CA TRP A 12 -6.46 12.55 -1.91
C TRP A 12 -5.02 12.16 -2.25
N ALA A 13 -4.75 10.86 -2.48
CA ALA A 13 -3.43 10.34 -2.82
C ALA A 13 -2.90 10.97 -4.11
N GLN A 14 -3.73 11.03 -5.16
CA GLN A 14 -3.39 11.69 -6.43
C GLN A 14 -3.08 13.18 -6.25
N LYS A 15 -3.88 13.91 -5.46
CA LYS A 15 -3.64 15.34 -5.17
C LYS A 15 -2.31 15.57 -4.44
N ASN A 16 -1.84 14.58 -3.68
CA ASN A 16 -0.57 14.64 -2.94
C ASN A 16 0.60 13.99 -3.70
N ASN A 17 0.45 13.67 -4.99
CA ASN A 17 1.47 13.03 -5.82
C ASN A 17 1.92 11.65 -5.31
N TRP A 18 1.02 10.89 -4.68
CA TRP A 18 1.27 9.49 -4.35
C TRP A 18 0.96 8.63 -5.58
N MET A 19 1.92 7.79 -5.98
CA MET A 19 1.75 6.89 -7.11
C MET A 19 1.43 5.48 -6.62
N GLN A 20 0.27 4.94 -7.01
CA GLN A 20 -0.03 3.53 -6.77
C GLN A 20 0.87 2.68 -7.67
N VAL A 21 1.65 1.79 -7.07
CA VAL A 21 2.61 0.91 -7.78
C VAL A 21 2.24 -0.56 -7.71
N ASN A 22 1.34 -0.93 -6.79
CA ASN A 22 0.88 -2.31 -6.66
C ASN A 22 -0.55 -2.36 -6.10
N GLU A 23 -1.27 -3.41 -6.46
CA GLU A 23 -2.55 -3.80 -5.89
C GLU A 23 -2.53 -5.29 -5.57
N ALA A 24 -2.85 -5.64 -4.32
CA ALA A 24 -3.03 -7.01 -3.89
C ALA A 24 -4.46 -7.19 -3.37
N ALA A 25 -5.28 -7.96 -4.10
CA ALA A 25 -6.62 -8.31 -3.69
C ALA A 25 -6.63 -9.61 -2.87
N SER A 26 -7.53 -9.70 -1.89
CA SER A 26 -7.78 -10.89 -1.09
C SER A 26 -9.29 -11.13 -0.92
N THR A 27 -9.66 -12.23 -0.28
CA THR A 27 -11.05 -12.52 0.10
C THR A 27 -11.59 -11.60 1.20
N SER A 28 -10.72 -10.80 1.85
CA SER A 28 -11.09 -9.88 2.93
C SER A 28 -11.02 -8.41 2.53
N GLY A 29 -10.43 -8.07 1.38
CA GLY A 29 -10.25 -6.69 0.97
C GLY A 29 -9.21 -6.49 -0.12
N ARG A 30 -8.67 -5.27 -0.18
CA ARG A 30 -7.59 -4.90 -1.11
C ARG A 30 -6.54 -4.08 -0.39
N ASN A 31 -5.29 -4.35 -0.72
CA ASN A 31 -4.14 -3.57 -0.28
C ASN A 31 -3.53 -2.87 -1.48
N TYR A 32 -3.44 -1.55 -1.41
CA TYR A 32 -2.74 -0.74 -2.40
C TYR A 32 -1.39 -0.32 -1.85
N THR A 33 -0.34 -0.42 -2.66
CA THR A 33 0.98 0.13 -2.32
C THR A 33 1.19 1.42 -3.10
N PHE A 34 1.52 2.49 -2.38
CA PHE A 34 1.86 3.79 -2.93
C PHE A 34 3.33 4.10 -2.70
N VAL A 35 3.95 4.76 -3.67
CA VAL A 35 5.20 5.52 -3.50
C VAL A 35 4.82 6.96 -3.18
N THR A 36 5.30 7.47 -2.04
CA THR A 36 5.13 8.86 -1.63
C THR A 36 6.12 9.78 -2.36
N PRO A 37 5.92 11.12 -2.36
CA PRO A 37 6.89 12.06 -2.93
C PRO A 37 8.29 11.99 -2.30
N SER A 38 8.39 11.49 -1.06
CA SER A 38 9.67 11.25 -0.38
C SER A 38 10.35 9.94 -0.82
N GLY A 39 9.75 9.19 -1.74
CA GLY A 39 10.24 7.87 -2.19
C GLY A 39 9.93 6.72 -1.24
N SER A 40 9.17 6.97 -0.17
CA SER A 40 8.79 5.94 0.80
C SER A 40 7.62 5.10 0.29
N LEU A 41 7.59 3.81 0.64
CA LEU A 41 6.44 2.95 0.35
C LEU A 41 5.41 3.02 1.48
N THR A 42 4.14 3.12 1.12
CA THR A 42 3.01 3.09 2.04
C THR A 42 1.96 2.11 1.54
N ILE A 43 1.49 1.22 2.41
CA ILE A 43 0.42 0.26 2.16
C ILE A 43 -0.88 0.83 2.74
N VAL A 44 -1.95 0.77 1.97
CA VAL A 44 -3.28 1.24 2.35
C VAL A 44 -4.24 0.07 2.17
N MET A 45 -4.99 -0.24 3.22
CA MET A 45 -5.86 -1.42 3.27
C MET A 45 -7.33 -0.99 3.23
N PHE A 46 -8.09 -1.58 2.34
CA PHE A 46 -9.53 -1.38 2.21
C PHE A 46 -10.28 -2.69 2.41
N ASP A 47 -11.46 -2.64 3.05
CA ASP A 47 -12.37 -3.77 3.08
C ASP A 47 -13.03 -4.00 1.69
N LEU A 48 -13.80 -5.08 1.56
CA LEU A 48 -14.53 -5.40 0.32
C LEU A 48 -15.58 -4.34 -0.08
N LYS A 49 -16.04 -3.51 0.86
CA LYS A 49 -16.98 -2.41 0.62
C LYS A 49 -16.23 -1.12 0.22
N GLY A 50 -14.90 -1.14 0.22
CA GLY A 50 -14.06 0.00 -0.11
C GLY A 50 -13.83 0.95 1.07
N ASN A 51 -14.11 0.57 2.31
CA ASN A 51 -13.81 1.39 3.49
C ASN A 51 -12.36 1.21 3.91
N LEU A 52 -11.71 2.30 4.28
CA LEU A 52 -10.34 2.31 4.78
C LEU A 52 -10.28 1.57 6.12
N LEU A 53 -9.44 0.53 6.18
CA LEU A 53 -9.15 -0.22 7.39
C LEU A 53 -7.86 0.26 8.06
N GLY A 54 -6.87 0.69 7.28
CA GLY A 54 -5.59 1.13 7.82
C GLY A 54 -4.58 1.58 6.79
N VAL A 55 -3.53 2.23 7.29
CA VAL A 55 -2.38 2.71 6.53
C VAL A 55 -1.12 2.29 7.28
N GLY A 56 -0.12 1.76 6.58
CA GLY A 56 1.13 1.31 7.18
C GLY A 56 2.30 1.35 6.19
N GLN A 57 3.49 0.99 6.65
CA GLN A 57 4.66 0.83 5.78
C GLN A 57 4.93 -0.67 5.57
N PRO A 58 5.44 -1.07 4.39
CA PRO A 58 5.92 -2.44 4.23
C PRO A 58 7.00 -2.73 5.27
N GLN A 59 6.89 -3.89 5.91
CA GLN A 59 7.95 -4.35 6.80
C GLN A 59 9.19 -4.65 5.95
N PRO A 60 10.38 -4.17 6.34
CA PRO A 60 11.62 -4.58 5.70
C PRO A 60 11.74 -6.09 5.82
N VAL A 61 11.66 -6.79 4.69
CA VAL A 61 11.94 -8.22 4.67
C VAL A 61 13.47 -8.35 4.66
N ALA A 62 14.02 -9.17 5.55
CA ALA A 62 15.44 -9.50 5.50
C ALA A 62 15.78 -9.96 4.08
N GLN A 63 16.76 -9.31 3.45
CA GLN A 63 17.21 -9.71 2.13
C GLN A 63 17.62 -11.18 2.21
N SER A 64 16.91 -12.04 1.47
CA SER A 64 17.34 -13.43 1.30
C SER A 64 18.74 -13.41 0.72
N VAL A 65 19.68 -14.12 1.35
CA VAL A 65 21.07 -14.28 0.92
C VAL A 65 21.18 -15.15 -0.34
N LEU A 66 20.29 -14.95 -1.32
CA LEU A 66 20.28 -15.61 -2.63
C LEU A 66 21.46 -15.11 -3.51
N GLY A 67 22.64 -15.05 -2.91
CA GLY A 67 23.92 -14.63 -3.47
C GLY A 67 25.14 -15.08 -2.64
N SER A 68 24.99 -15.76 -1.50
CA SER A 68 26.14 -16.19 -0.67
C SER A 68 26.74 -17.56 -1.02
N LYS A 69 26.37 -18.16 -2.15
CA LYS A 69 27.01 -19.39 -2.65
C LYS A 69 27.53 -19.26 -4.09
N THR A 70 28.63 -18.52 -4.21
CA THR A 70 29.69 -18.66 -5.22
C THR A 70 30.80 -17.75 -4.68
N ARG A 71 31.98 -18.20 -4.25
CA ARG A 71 32.84 -19.30 -4.67
C ARG A 71 33.82 -19.61 -3.53
#